data_AF-G1MU26-F1
#
_entry.id   AF-G1MU26-F1
#
_cell.length_a   1.000
_cell.length_b   1.000
_cell.length_c   1.000
_cell.angle_alpha   90.00
_cell.angle_beta   90.00
_cell.angle_gamma   90.00
#
_symmetry.space_group_name_H-M   'P 1'
#
loop_
_entity.id
_entity.type
_entity.pdbx_description
1 polymer ?
#
loop_
_entity_poly.entity_id
_entity_poly.type
_entity_poly.pdbx_seq_one_letter_code
_entity_poly.pdbx_strand_id
1 'polypeptide(L)'
;TMAAHREKKSEERNNKSARNGAQAPQAQWGRAWEVDWFSLASILFLLAFAPLIVYYFIMSCDQYQCSLTDPLINLLMGNKHLSDIWNKTPSLTYTAAGIYAAWVAFQVILYAFVPDFCHKFIPGYVGGVQEGAVTPAGVVNKYEINGLQAWIITHILWFANAYYFHYFSPTIIFDNWIPLLWCANILGYVVSTFAMIKGYFFPTNAKDCKFTGNFFYDYMMGIEFNPRIGKWFDFKLFFNGRPGIVAWTLINLSYAAKQQELYGHVTNSMILVNVLQGIYVLDYFWNEAWYLKTIDICHDHFGWYFGLGRLRLVALTSTLCR
;
A
#
# COMPACT_ATOMS: atom_id res chain seq x y z
N THR A 1 -1.25 -69.43 23.57
CA THR A 1 -1.85 -68.23 24.21
C THR A 1 -0.99 -66.97 24.14
N MET A 2 -0.16 -66.78 23.09
CA MET A 2 0.52 -65.50 22.81
C MET A 2 0.13 -64.87 21.46
N ALA A 3 -0.36 -65.67 20.49
CA ALA A 3 -0.79 -65.18 19.18
C ALA A 3 -2.08 -64.33 19.24
N ALA A 4 -3.12 -64.84 19.93
CA ALA A 4 -4.39 -64.13 20.10
C ALA A 4 -4.26 -62.81 20.89
N HIS A 5 -3.24 -62.70 21.74
CA HIS A 5 -2.98 -61.46 22.49
C HIS A 5 -2.29 -60.38 21.62
N ARG A 6 -1.58 -60.80 20.56
CA ARG A 6 -0.90 -59.92 19.61
C ARG A 6 -1.86 -59.32 18.59
N GLU A 7 -2.84 -60.09 18.11
CA GLU A 7 -3.89 -59.62 17.21
C GLU A 7 -4.84 -58.61 17.89
N LYS A 8 -5.24 -58.88 19.13
CA LYS A 8 -6.05 -57.92 19.91
C LYS A 8 -5.32 -56.59 20.13
N LYS A 9 -4.00 -56.64 20.33
CA LYS A 9 -3.15 -55.44 20.48
C LYS A 9 -2.97 -54.69 19.16
N SER A 10 -2.97 -55.37 18.00
CA SER A 10 -2.91 -54.71 16.70
C SER A 10 -4.25 -54.09 16.31
N GLU A 11 -5.38 -54.73 16.63
CA GLU A 11 -6.71 -54.16 16.42
C GLU A 11 -6.98 -52.94 17.32
N GLU A 12 -6.58 -52.99 18.60
CA GLU A 12 -6.65 -51.81 19.49
C GLU A 12 -5.75 -50.67 19.03
N ARG A 13 -4.59 -50.98 18.42
CA ARG A 13 -3.67 -49.97 17.88
C ARG A 13 -4.20 -49.35 16.58
N ASN A 14 -4.85 -50.14 15.72
CA ASN A 14 -5.53 -49.65 14.52
C ASN A 14 -6.78 -48.83 14.86
N ASN A 15 -7.57 -49.23 15.87
CA ASN A 15 -8.71 -48.44 16.32
C ASN A 15 -8.31 -47.14 17.05
N LYS A 16 -7.17 -47.12 17.76
CA LYS A 16 -6.59 -45.86 18.28
C LYS A 16 -6.04 -44.96 17.18
N SER A 17 -5.47 -45.52 16.11
CA SER A 17 -5.05 -44.76 14.93
C SER A 17 -6.23 -44.18 14.16
N ALA A 18 -7.36 -44.89 14.08
CA ALA A 18 -8.58 -44.43 13.40
C ALA A 18 -9.33 -43.35 14.21
N ARG A 19 -9.31 -43.41 15.56
CA ARG A 19 -9.93 -42.38 16.42
C ARG A 19 -9.10 -41.09 16.54
N ASN A 20 -7.81 -41.14 16.23
CA ASN A 20 -6.95 -39.95 16.17
C ASN A 20 -6.95 -39.27 14.79
N GLY A 21 -7.82 -39.72 13.86
CA GLY A 21 -8.20 -38.97 12.67
C GLY A 21 -9.15 -37.79 12.96
N ALA A 22 -9.12 -37.22 14.17
CA ALA A 22 -9.60 -35.87 14.37
C ALA A 22 -8.77 -35.00 13.42
N GLN A 23 -9.43 -34.40 12.43
CA GLN A 23 -8.83 -33.43 11.52
C GLN A 23 -7.86 -32.58 12.33
N ALA A 24 -6.57 -32.64 11.98
CA ALA A 24 -5.62 -31.68 12.50
C ALA A 24 -6.28 -30.30 12.35
N PRO A 25 -6.35 -29.47 13.41
CA PRO A 25 -6.96 -28.16 13.30
C PRO A 25 -6.30 -27.51 12.10
N GLN A 26 -7.12 -27.22 11.09
CA GLN A 26 -6.71 -26.68 9.81
C GLN A 26 -5.73 -25.55 10.13
N ALA A 27 -4.45 -25.76 9.77
CA ALA A 27 -3.35 -24.94 10.29
C ALA A 27 -3.78 -23.48 10.30
N GLN A 28 -3.81 -22.85 11.48
CA GLN A 28 -4.33 -21.49 11.65
C GLN A 28 -3.41 -20.53 10.89
N TRP A 29 -3.73 -20.32 9.62
CA TRP A 29 -2.84 -19.66 8.67
C TRP A 29 -3.20 -18.18 8.53
N GLY A 30 -2.26 -17.26 8.65
CA GLY A 30 -2.50 -15.81 8.54
C GLY A 30 -2.90 -15.14 9.87
N ARG A 31 -3.65 -14.02 9.80
CA ARG A 31 -4.02 -13.21 10.98
C ARG A 31 -4.75 -13.98 12.09
N ALA A 32 -4.67 -13.46 13.33
CA ALA A 32 -5.26 -14.03 14.53
C ALA A 32 -6.79 -14.20 14.39
N TRP A 33 -7.29 -15.32 14.90
CA TRP A 33 -8.71 -15.70 14.84
C TRP A 33 -9.50 -15.21 16.04
N GLU A 34 -8.82 -15.02 17.17
CA GLU A 34 -9.37 -14.46 18.39
C GLU A 34 -8.69 -13.11 18.65
N VAL A 35 -9.48 -12.15 19.11
CA VAL A 35 -9.02 -10.78 19.33
C VAL A 35 -8.92 -10.54 20.82
N ASP A 36 -7.68 -10.51 21.33
CA ASP A 36 -7.41 -10.08 22.70
C ASP A 36 -7.82 -8.63 22.91
N TRP A 37 -8.23 -8.27 24.13
CA TRP A 37 -8.55 -6.88 24.48
C TRP A 37 -7.38 -5.94 24.17
N PHE A 38 -6.14 -6.36 24.48
CA PHE A 38 -4.96 -5.55 24.21
C PHE A 38 -4.82 -5.21 22.72
N SER A 39 -4.97 -6.21 21.85
CA SER A 39 -5.02 -6.05 20.39
C SER A 39 -6.18 -5.12 20.00
N LEU A 40 -7.35 -5.33 20.60
CA LEU A 40 -8.48 -4.40 20.71
C LEU A 40 -8.07 -2.93 20.78
N ALA A 41 -7.51 -2.59 21.93
CA ALA A 41 -7.14 -1.24 22.31
C ALA A 41 -6.05 -0.68 21.40
N SER A 42 -5.04 -1.48 21.02
CA SER A 42 -3.99 -1.08 20.09
C SER A 42 -4.54 -0.70 18.72
N ILE A 43 -5.52 -1.45 18.20
CA ILE A 43 -6.14 -1.19 16.90
C ILE A 43 -6.93 0.11 16.92
N LEU A 44 -7.76 0.30 17.94
CA LEU A 44 -8.53 1.54 18.11
C LEU A 44 -7.60 2.75 18.26
N PHE A 45 -6.51 2.59 19.01
CA PHE A 45 -5.46 3.60 19.11
C PHE A 45 -4.84 3.91 17.75
N LEU A 46 -4.40 2.91 16.99
CA LEU A 46 -3.78 3.14 15.67
C LEU A 46 -4.76 3.80 14.68
N LEU A 47 -6.02 3.35 14.65
CA LEU A 47 -7.07 3.92 13.79
C LEU A 47 -7.31 5.40 14.09
N ALA A 48 -7.30 5.79 15.37
CA ALA A 48 -7.52 7.17 15.80
C ALA A 48 -6.26 8.05 15.63
N PHE A 49 -5.08 7.55 16.00
CA PHE A 49 -3.87 8.37 16.10
C PHE A 49 -3.01 8.40 14.83
N ALA A 50 -3.02 7.36 14.00
CA ALA A 50 -2.20 7.37 12.77
C ALA A 50 -2.52 8.54 11.82
N PRO A 51 -3.80 8.93 11.60
CA PRO A 51 -4.12 10.13 10.81
C PRO A 51 -3.62 11.42 11.45
N LEU A 52 -3.67 11.51 12.79
CA LEU A 52 -3.19 12.68 13.54
C LEU A 52 -1.67 12.80 13.46
N ILE A 53 -0.95 11.68 13.51
CA ILE A 53 0.51 11.65 13.35
C ILE A 53 0.91 12.17 11.97
N VAL A 54 0.25 11.70 10.91
CA VAL A 54 0.55 12.16 9.54
C VAL A 54 0.26 13.66 9.41
N TYR A 55 -0.87 14.11 9.93
CA TYR A 55 -1.21 15.53 9.98
C TYR A 55 -0.16 16.35 10.73
N TYR A 56 0.35 15.83 11.85
CA TYR A 56 1.39 16.48 12.65
C TYR A 56 2.70 16.65 11.88
N PHE A 57 3.15 15.63 11.15
CA PHE A 57 4.36 15.72 10.33
C PHE A 57 4.21 16.75 9.20
N ILE A 58 3.06 16.73 8.52
CA ILE A 58 2.78 17.69 7.44
C ILE A 58 2.79 19.13 7.98
N MET A 59 2.10 19.36 9.09
CA MET A 59 1.99 20.67 9.72
C MET A 59 3.34 21.18 10.25
N SER A 60 4.14 20.29 10.84
CA SER A 60 5.52 20.60 11.25
C SER A 60 6.37 21.05 10.05
N CYS A 61 6.28 20.32 8.93
CA CYS A 61 7.05 20.62 7.73
C CYS A 61 6.58 21.85 6.95
N ASP A 62 5.28 22.16 6.99
CA ASP A 62 4.74 23.32 6.30
C ASP A 62 4.92 24.62 7.11
N GLN A 63 4.60 24.60 8.40
CA GLN A 63 4.51 25.80 9.23
C GLN A 63 5.75 26.05 10.10
N TYR A 64 6.57 25.02 10.36
CA TYR A 64 7.68 25.06 11.32
C TYR A 64 9.01 24.56 10.74
N GLN A 65 9.20 24.62 9.42
CA GLN A 65 10.46 24.21 8.76
C GLN A 65 10.91 22.78 9.14
N CYS A 66 9.94 21.86 9.27
CA CYS A 66 10.13 20.47 9.70
C CYS A 66 10.68 20.28 11.12
N SER A 67 10.64 21.32 11.97
CA SER A 67 10.91 21.18 13.40
C SER A 67 9.77 20.42 14.09
N LEU A 68 10.10 19.29 14.73
CA LEU A 68 9.13 18.45 15.44
C LEU A 68 8.86 18.93 16.87
N THR A 69 9.64 19.87 17.40
CA THR A 69 9.48 20.35 18.78
C THR A 69 8.67 21.65 18.84
N ASP A 70 8.84 22.52 17.85
CA ASP A 70 8.24 23.85 17.86
C ASP A 70 6.71 23.86 17.84
N PRO A 71 6.00 22.98 17.10
CA PRO A 71 4.54 22.91 17.17
C PRO A 71 4.06 22.54 18.58
N LEU A 72 4.75 21.61 19.25
CA LEU A 72 4.38 21.14 20.58
C LEU A 72 4.65 22.20 21.65
N ILE A 73 5.81 22.86 21.58
CA ILE A 73 6.19 23.94 22.51
C ILE A 73 5.24 25.12 22.37
N ASN A 74 4.90 25.53 21.14
CA ASN A 74 3.97 26.64 20.92
C ASN A 74 2.55 26.36 21.40
N LEU A 75 2.12 25.08 21.36
CA LEU A 75 0.83 24.65 21.90
C LEU A 75 0.86 24.60 23.44
N LEU A 76 1.94 24.07 24.03
CA LEU A 76 2.12 23.99 25.49
C LEU A 76 2.27 25.36 26.15
N MET A 77 2.93 26.30 25.47
CA MET A 77 3.10 27.68 25.94
C MET A 77 1.85 28.55 25.73
N GLY A 78 0.80 28.05 25.09
CA GLY A 78 -0.43 28.79 24.82
C GLY A 78 -0.31 29.89 23.75
N ASN A 79 0.80 29.92 23.01
CA ASN A 79 1.09 30.97 22.01
C ASN A 79 0.25 30.81 20.73
N LYS A 80 -0.23 29.60 20.43
CA LYS A 80 -1.11 29.30 19.30
C LYS A 80 -2.16 28.28 19.70
N HIS A 81 -3.41 28.51 19.32
CA HIS A 81 -4.47 27.55 19.55
C HIS A 81 -4.55 26.53 18.39
N LEU A 82 -5.11 25.34 18.65
CA LEU A 82 -5.30 24.30 17.62
C LEU A 82 -6.12 24.81 16.42
N SER A 83 -7.05 25.75 16.65
CA SER A 83 -7.82 26.40 15.59
C SER A 83 -6.96 27.20 14.63
N ASP A 84 -5.93 27.89 15.13
CA ASP A 84 -5.08 28.74 14.30
C ASP A 84 -4.16 27.92 13.40
N ILE A 85 -3.74 26.75 13.92
CA ILE A 85 -2.98 25.76 13.17
C ILE A 85 -3.86 25.15 12.08
N TRP A 86 -5.10 24.78 12.41
CA TRP A 86 -6.06 24.20 11.47
C TRP A 86 -6.46 25.18 10.36
N ASN A 87 -6.70 26.44 10.70
CA ASN A 87 -7.09 27.47 9.73
C ASN A 87 -6.01 27.78 8.69
N LYS A 88 -4.74 27.50 9.03
CA LYS A 88 -3.60 27.67 8.11
C LYS A 88 -3.37 26.45 7.21
N THR A 89 -3.95 25.30 7.53
CA THR A 89 -3.81 24.11 6.69
C THR A 89 -4.63 24.29 5.42
N PRO A 90 -4.02 24.18 4.22
CA PRO A 90 -4.75 24.18 2.97
C PRO A 90 -5.85 23.11 2.97
N SER A 91 -7.07 23.53 2.67
CA SER A 91 -8.22 22.63 2.56
C SER A 91 -8.18 21.82 1.26
N LEU A 92 -9.00 20.78 1.19
CA LEU A 92 -9.15 19.98 -0.02
C LEU A 92 -9.65 20.86 -1.18
N THR A 93 -8.88 20.94 -2.26
CA THR A 93 -9.25 21.69 -3.47
C THR A 93 -9.79 20.75 -4.55
N TYR A 94 -10.77 21.22 -5.32
CA TYR A 94 -11.31 20.46 -6.46
C TYR A 94 -10.25 20.19 -7.53
N THR A 95 -9.28 21.09 -7.69
CA THR A 95 -8.15 20.92 -8.60
C THR A 95 -7.27 19.74 -8.18
N ALA A 96 -6.87 19.65 -6.91
CA ALA A 96 -6.06 18.54 -6.41
C ALA A 96 -6.82 17.21 -6.43
N ALA A 97 -8.13 17.23 -6.15
CA ALA A 97 -8.98 16.06 -6.30
C ALA A 97 -9.02 15.57 -7.76
N GLY A 98 -9.16 16.49 -8.72
CA GLY A 98 -9.12 16.17 -10.15
C GLY A 98 -7.77 15.60 -10.60
N ILE A 99 -6.66 16.21 -10.17
CA ILE A 99 -5.29 15.73 -10.47
C ILE A 99 -5.10 14.31 -9.92
N TYR A 100 -5.48 14.10 -8.66
CA TYR A 100 -5.30 12.80 -8.01
C TYR A 100 -6.20 11.72 -8.62
N ALA A 101 -7.45 12.06 -8.95
CA ALA A 101 -8.35 11.13 -9.63
C ALA A 101 -7.83 10.77 -11.04
N ALA A 102 -7.33 11.75 -11.79
CA ALA A 102 -6.70 11.52 -13.09
C ALA A 102 -5.46 10.63 -12.97
N TRP A 103 -4.61 10.86 -11.95
CA TRP A 103 -3.45 10.03 -11.64
C TRP A 103 -3.85 8.56 -11.38
N VAL A 104 -4.80 8.35 -10.46
CA VAL A 104 -5.25 6.98 -10.12
C VAL A 104 -5.90 6.32 -11.33
N ALA A 105 -6.74 7.02 -12.09
CA ALA A 105 -7.36 6.49 -13.30
C ALA A 105 -6.32 6.11 -14.35
N PHE A 106 -5.30 6.96 -14.55
CA PHE A 106 -4.19 6.68 -15.45
C PHE A 106 -3.42 5.41 -15.02
N GLN A 107 -3.11 5.28 -13.73
CA GLN A 107 -2.46 4.07 -13.20
C GLN A 107 -3.34 2.82 -13.33
N VAL A 108 -4.66 2.93 -13.14
CA VAL A 108 -5.60 1.83 -13.38
C VAL A 108 -5.56 1.42 -14.85
N ILE A 109 -5.55 2.40 -15.78
CA ILE A 109 -5.50 2.12 -17.21
C ILE A 109 -4.21 1.39 -17.59
N LEU A 110 -3.06 1.87 -17.10
CA LEU A 110 -1.78 1.21 -17.33
C LEU A 110 -1.78 -0.21 -16.77
N TYR A 111 -2.26 -0.39 -15.55
CA TYR A 111 -2.28 -1.71 -14.91
C TYR A 111 -3.23 -2.70 -15.60
N ALA A 112 -4.41 -2.25 -16.04
CA ALA A 112 -5.46 -3.13 -16.56
C ALA A 112 -5.38 -3.40 -18.07
N PHE A 113 -4.86 -2.45 -18.86
CA PHE A 113 -4.93 -2.52 -20.33
C PHE A 113 -3.59 -2.61 -21.03
N VAL A 114 -2.48 -2.29 -20.36
CA VAL A 114 -1.15 -2.37 -21.00
C VAL A 114 -0.53 -3.72 -20.66
N PRO A 115 -0.50 -4.66 -21.61
CA PRO A 115 0.19 -5.91 -21.36
C PRO A 115 1.68 -5.66 -21.31
N ASP A 116 2.39 -6.47 -20.51
CA ASP A 116 3.84 -6.30 -20.39
C ASP A 116 4.52 -6.65 -21.71
N PHE A 117 5.17 -5.67 -22.34
CA PHE A 117 6.03 -5.89 -23.50
C PHE A 117 7.50 -5.94 -23.12
N CYS A 118 7.87 -5.37 -21.97
CA CYS A 118 9.27 -5.25 -21.55
C CYS A 118 9.92 -6.63 -21.34
N HIS A 119 9.21 -7.65 -20.87
CA HIS A 119 9.77 -9.01 -20.76
C HIS A 119 10.24 -9.62 -22.07
N LYS A 120 9.70 -9.17 -23.22
CA LYS A 120 10.09 -9.71 -24.53
C LYS A 120 11.41 -9.11 -25.04
N PHE A 121 11.69 -7.87 -24.67
CA PHE A 121 12.83 -7.12 -25.19
C PHE A 121 14.01 -7.06 -24.22
N ILE A 122 13.75 -7.14 -22.91
CA ILE A 122 14.77 -6.96 -21.88
C ILE A 122 15.24 -8.33 -21.38
N PRO A 123 16.48 -8.77 -21.72
CA PRO A 123 17.01 -10.02 -21.22
C PRO A 123 17.22 -9.94 -19.70
N GLY A 124 16.71 -10.94 -18.97
CA GLY A 124 16.84 -11.02 -17.51
C GLY A 124 15.74 -10.33 -16.70
N TYR A 125 14.83 -9.59 -17.34
CA TYR A 125 13.64 -9.06 -16.67
C TYR A 125 12.53 -10.12 -16.62
N VAL A 126 12.08 -10.45 -15.41
CA VAL A 126 11.01 -11.43 -15.17
C VAL A 126 9.67 -10.71 -15.11
N GLY A 127 9.14 -10.36 -16.27
CA GLY A 127 7.82 -9.72 -16.43
C GLY A 127 6.74 -10.67 -16.96
N GLY A 128 5.61 -10.11 -17.40
CA GLY A 128 4.50 -10.85 -17.98
C GLY A 128 3.61 -11.55 -16.95
N VAL A 129 2.91 -12.61 -17.38
CA VAL A 129 2.01 -13.36 -16.51
C VAL A 129 2.82 -14.28 -15.60
N GLN A 130 2.84 -13.95 -14.31
CA GLN A 130 3.53 -14.71 -13.27
C GLN A 130 2.53 -15.33 -12.29
N GLU A 131 2.91 -16.45 -11.69
CA GLU A 131 2.12 -17.13 -10.67
C GLU A 131 2.50 -16.64 -9.28
N GLY A 132 1.49 -16.31 -8.47
CA GLY A 132 1.67 -15.97 -7.07
C GLY A 132 1.71 -17.20 -6.16
N ALA A 133 1.74 -16.97 -4.85
CA ALA A 133 1.65 -18.04 -3.88
C ALA A 133 0.28 -18.74 -3.88
N VAL A 134 0.28 -20.00 -3.44
CA VAL A 134 -0.94 -20.79 -3.23
C VAL A 134 -1.73 -20.15 -2.09
N THR A 135 -2.98 -19.79 -2.34
CA THR A 135 -3.88 -19.28 -1.28
C THR A 135 -4.28 -20.41 -0.32
N PRO A 136 -4.80 -20.09 0.88
CA PRO A 136 -5.34 -21.09 1.82
C PRO A 136 -6.40 -22.00 1.21
N ALA A 137 -7.16 -21.50 0.23
CA ALA A 137 -8.12 -22.27 -0.52
C ALA A 137 -7.51 -23.21 -1.59
N GLY A 138 -6.18 -23.22 -1.73
CA GLY A 138 -5.45 -24.01 -2.73
C GLY A 138 -5.41 -23.38 -4.12
N VAL A 139 -5.75 -22.10 -4.27
CA VAL A 139 -5.81 -21.42 -5.57
C VAL A 139 -4.46 -20.75 -5.87
N VAL A 140 -3.95 -20.95 -7.09
CA VAL A 140 -2.77 -20.21 -7.58
C VAL A 140 -3.24 -19.03 -8.41
N ASN A 141 -3.04 -17.84 -7.86
CA ASN A 141 -3.43 -16.60 -8.52
C ASN A 141 -2.40 -16.19 -9.57
N LYS A 142 -2.89 -15.82 -10.76
CA LYS A 142 -2.05 -15.23 -11.82
C LYS A 142 -2.03 -13.71 -11.71
N TYR A 143 -0.89 -13.13 -11.98
CA TYR A 143 -0.61 -11.69 -11.92
C TYR A 143 0.08 -11.25 -13.20
N GLU A 144 -0.32 -10.11 -13.74
CA GLU A 144 0.38 -9.47 -14.85
C GLU A 144 1.37 -8.45 -14.30
N ILE A 145 2.65 -8.69 -14.56
CA ILE A 145 3.78 -7.89 -14.05
C ILE A 145 4.23 -6.92 -15.14
N ASN A 146 3.66 -5.72 -15.09
CA ASN A 146 3.88 -4.62 -16.03
C ASN A 146 4.39 -3.32 -15.36
N GLY A 147 4.88 -3.40 -14.11
CA GLY A 147 5.20 -2.22 -13.30
C GLY A 147 6.34 -1.40 -13.87
N LEU A 148 7.40 -2.06 -14.39
CA LEU A 148 8.50 -1.37 -15.05
C LEU A 148 8.03 -0.57 -16.27
N GLN A 149 7.17 -1.17 -17.11
CA GLN A 149 6.61 -0.49 -18.27
C GLN A 149 5.73 0.69 -17.86
N ALA A 150 4.85 0.51 -16.86
CA ALA A 150 4.01 1.57 -16.33
C ALA A 150 4.85 2.74 -15.78
N TRP A 151 5.95 2.44 -15.08
CA TRP A 151 6.90 3.43 -14.60
C TRP A 151 7.57 4.18 -15.75
N ILE A 152 8.10 3.48 -16.76
CA ILE A 152 8.75 4.08 -17.94
C ILE A 152 7.79 5.01 -18.68
N ILE A 153 6.58 4.55 -19.00
CA ILE A 153 5.56 5.37 -19.70
C ILE A 153 5.25 6.62 -18.90
N THR A 154 5.05 6.47 -17.58
CA THR A 154 4.74 7.59 -16.69
C THR A 154 5.86 8.65 -16.69
N HIS A 155 7.12 8.23 -16.62
CA HIS A 155 8.27 9.15 -16.58
C HIS A 155 8.52 9.82 -17.93
N ILE A 156 8.40 9.06 -19.03
CA ILE A 156 8.51 9.63 -20.38
C ILE A 156 7.44 10.70 -20.59
N LEU A 157 6.20 10.45 -20.19
CA LEU A 157 5.13 11.43 -20.30
C LEU A 157 5.39 12.67 -19.44
N TRP A 158 5.90 12.49 -18.21
CA TRP A 158 6.24 13.61 -17.34
C TRP A 158 7.37 14.47 -17.94
N PHE A 159 8.46 13.86 -18.41
CA PHE A 159 9.56 14.59 -19.07
C PHE A 159 9.12 15.22 -20.39
N ALA A 160 8.33 14.52 -21.20
CA ALA A 160 7.79 15.06 -22.44
C ALA A 160 6.91 16.28 -22.17
N ASN A 161 6.10 16.24 -21.10
CA ASN A 161 5.33 17.40 -20.66
C ASN A 161 6.25 18.54 -20.19
N ALA A 162 7.28 18.24 -19.40
CA ALA A 162 8.17 19.24 -18.84
C ALA A 162 8.99 20.00 -19.91
N TYR A 163 9.40 19.33 -20.99
CA TYR A 163 10.30 19.90 -22.00
C TYR A 163 9.63 20.28 -23.33
N TYR A 164 8.50 19.67 -23.68
CA TYR A 164 7.88 19.87 -25.01
C TYR A 164 6.44 20.37 -24.95
N PHE A 165 5.55 19.68 -24.21
CA PHE A 165 4.12 19.98 -24.29
C PHE A 165 3.67 21.14 -23.39
N HIS A 166 4.29 21.29 -22.22
CA HIS A 166 3.95 22.31 -21.22
C HIS A 166 2.46 22.38 -20.86
N TYR A 167 1.75 21.24 -20.88
CA TYR A 167 0.32 21.17 -20.53
C TYR A 167 0.06 21.42 -19.03
N PHE A 168 1.00 21.05 -18.17
CA PHE A 168 0.95 21.35 -16.74
C PHE A 168 2.34 21.67 -16.19
N SER A 169 2.39 22.42 -15.08
CA SER A 169 3.66 22.75 -14.42
C SER A 169 4.36 21.49 -13.88
N PRO A 170 5.67 21.31 -14.11
CA PRO A 170 6.44 20.24 -13.47
C PRO A 170 6.41 20.29 -11.94
N THR A 171 6.07 21.44 -11.35
CA THR A 171 5.98 21.67 -9.90
C THR A 171 4.60 21.39 -9.31
N ILE A 172 3.63 20.94 -10.13
CA ILE A 172 2.22 20.82 -9.74
C ILE A 172 1.99 19.98 -8.48
N ILE A 173 2.82 18.95 -8.26
CA ILE A 173 2.72 18.06 -7.09
C ILE A 173 3.18 18.80 -5.83
N PHE A 174 4.30 19.52 -5.90
CA PHE A 174 4.78 20.35 -4.79
C PHE A 174 3.76 21.45 -4.45
N ASP A 175 3.24 22.14 -5.45
CA ASP A 175 2.31 23.27 -5.26
C ASP A 175 0.96 22.82 -4.66
N ASN A 176 0.55 21.56 -4.90
CA ASN A 176 -0.68 20.98 -4.37
C ASN A 176 -0.44 19.87 -3.34
N TRP A 177 0.72 19.84 -2.68
CA TRP A 177 1.13 18.73 -1.83
C TRP A 177 0.12 18.39 -0.75
N ILE A 178 -0.27 19.38 0.08
CA ILE A 178 -1.17 19.15 1.22
C ILE A 178 -2.56 18.67 0.75
N PRO A 179 -3.22 19.32 -0.23
CA PRO A 179 -4.46 18.79 -0.80
C PRO A 179 -4.35 17.37 -1.38
N LEU A 180 -3.25 17.03 -2.05
CA LEU A 180 -3.02 15.68 -2.59
C LEU A 180 -2.89 14.63 -1.48
N LEU A 181 -2.28 14.98 -0.34
CA LEU A 181 -2.23 14.12 0.83
C LEU A 181 -3.61 13.84 1.42
N TRP A 182 -4.49 14.85 1.47
CA TRP A 182 -5.89 14.63 1.84
C TRP A 182 -6.60 13.66 0.88
N CYS A 183 -6.39 13.82 -0.44
CA CYS A 183 -6.93 12.88 -1.43
C CYS A 183 -6.44 11.45 -1.20
N ALA A 184 -5.12 11.25 -0.98
CA ALA A 184 -4.55 9.94 -0.71
C ALA A 184 -5.08 9.30 0.58
N ASN A 185 -5.29 10.12 1.62
CA ASN A 185 -5.93 9.69 2.87
C ASN A 185 -7.35 9.20 2.64
N ILE A 186 -8.17 10.00 1.96
CA ILE A 186 -9.56 9.67 1.65
C ILE A 186 -9.60 8.38 0.81
N LEU A 187 -8.75 8.26 -0.20
CA LEU A 187 -8.68 7.05 -1.03
C LEU A 187 -8.33 5.81 -0.19
N GLY A 188 -7.38 5.90 0.74
CA GLY A 188 -7.04 4.80 1.64
C GLY A 188 -8.25 4.31 2.44
N TYR A 189 -9.04 5.22 3.01
CA TYR A 189 -10.30 4.85 3.70
C TYR A 189 -11.33 4.26 2.75
N VAL A 190 -11.55 4.87 1.58
CA VAL A 190 -12.52 4.41 0.58
C VAL A 190 -12.20 2.99 0.12
N VAL A 191 -10.94 2.70 -0.19
CA VAL A 191 -10.48 1.40 -0.68
C VAL A 191 -10.58 0.33 0.40
N SER A 192 -10.28 0.69 1.65
CA SER A 192 -10.39 -0.23 2.80
C SER A 192 -11.85 -0.58 3.11
N THR A 193 -12.72 0.42 3.07
CA THR A 193 -14.18 0.23 3.21
C THR A 193 -14.73 -0.60 2.04
N PHE A 194 -14.30 -0.32 0.81
CA PHE A 194 -14.67 -1.11 -0.35
C PHE A 194 -14.25 -2.58 -0.21
N ALA A 195 -13.01 -2.84 0.20
CA ALA A 195 -12.52 -4.21 0.40
C ALA A 195 -13.29 -4.95 1.49
N MET A 196 -13.66 -4.27 2.58
CA MET A 196 -14.49 -4.84 3.63
C MET A 196 -15.90 -5.20 3.11
N ILE A 197 -16.58 -4.25 2.44
CA ILE A 197 -17.91 -4.49 1.84
C ILE A 197 -17.83 -5.66 0.84
N LYS A 198 -16.83 -5.66 -0.03
CA LYS A 198 -16.60 -6.74 -0.98
C LYS A 198 -16.40 -8.09 -0.26
N GLY A 199 -15.61 -8.14 0.81
CA GLY A 199 -15.40 -9.35 1.59
C GLY A 199 -16.69 -9.91 2.21
N TYR A 200 -17.64 -9.05 2.59
CA TYR A 200 -18.94 -9.48 3.13
C TYR A 200 -19.93 -9.94 2.04
N PHE A 201 -20.04 -9.20 0.93
CA PHE A 201 -21.12 -9.41 -0.04
C PHE A 201 -20.69 -10.19 -1.30
N PHE A 202 -19.44 -10.01 -1.75
CA PHE A 202 -18.94 -10.57 -3.01
C PHE A 202 -17.49 -11.09 -2.87
N PRO A 203 -17.26 -12.06 -1.95
CA PRO A 203 -15.92 -12.61 -1.75
C PRO A 203 -15.46 -13.34 -3.00
N THR A 204 -14.21 -13.10 -3.42
CA THR A 204 -13.61 -13.79 -4.57
C THR A 204 -13.49 -15.29 -4.31
N ASN A 205 -13.19 -15.66 -3.06
CA ASN A 205 -13.25 -17.05 -2.60
C ASN A 205 -13.62 -17.08 -1.11
N ALA A 206 -14.74 -17.70 -0.77
CA ALA A 206 -15.24 -17.76 0.61
C ALA A 206 -14.27 -18.44 1.58
N LYS A 207 -13.41 -19.35 1.09
CA LYS A 207 -12.40 -20.04 1.90
C LYS A 207 -11.17 -19.18 2.22
N ASP A 208 -10.97 -18.10 1.45
CA ASP A 208 -9.89 -17.13 1.65
C ASP A 208 -10.39 -15.89 2.43
N CYS A 209 -11.61 -15.93 2.96
CA CYS A 209 -12.17 -14.91 3.83
C CYS A 209 -12.06 -15.33 5.30
N LYS A 210 -11.70 -14.37 6.15
CA LYS A 210 -11.66 -14.56 7.60
C LYS A 210 -12.51 -13.53 8.30
N PHE A 211 -13.27 -13.98 9.29
CA PHE A 211 -14.09 -13.12 10.14
C PHE A 211 -13.74 -13.41 11.60
N THR A 212 -13.49 -12.37 12.40
CA THR A 212 -13.22 -12.52 13.84
C THR A 212 -14.42 -12.13 14.70
N GLY A 213 -15.48 -11.59 14.08
CA GLY A 213 -16.67 -11.10 14.78
C GLY A 213 -16.51 -9.70 15.38
N ASN A 214 -15.32 -9.09 15.27
CA ASN A 214 -15.07 -7.72 15.68
C ASN A 214 -14.86 -6.81 14.46
N PHE A 215 -15.80 -5.88 14.26
CA PHE A 215 -15.80 -4.96 13.13
C PHE A 215 -14.52 -4.14 12.99
N PHE A 216 -13.96 -3.61 14.09
CA PHE A 216 -12.76 -2.77 14.03
C PHE A 216 -11.50 -3.56 13.68
N TYR A 217 -11.40 -4.79 14.21
CA TYR A 217 -10.30 -5.69 13.87
C TYR A 217 -10.37 -6.13 12.40
N ASP A 218 -11.57 -6.49 11.93
CA ASP A 218 -11.82 -6.90 10.56
C ASP A 218 -11.62 -5.75 9.56
N TYR A 219 -11.97 -4.53 9.94
CA TYR A 219 -11.66 -3.34 9.15
C TYR A 219 -10.15 -3.05 9.06
N MET A 220 -9.43 -3.17 10.18
CA MET A 220 -8.00 -2.86 10.20
C MET A 220 -7.17 -3.88 9.42
N MET A 221 -7.37 -5.17 9.71
CA MET A 221 -6.58 -6.25 9.15
C MET A 221 -7.10 -6.74 7.79
N GLY A 222 -8.38 -6.50 7.47
CA GLY A 222 -9.00 -6.96 6.25
C GLY A 222 -9.63 -8.35 6.38
N ILE A 223 -10.74 -8.55 5.68
CA ILE A 223 -11.53 -9.79 5.69
C ILE A 223 -11.10 -10.71 4.55
N GLU A 224 -10.99 -10.16 3.35
CA GLU A 224 -10.61 -10.91 2.16
C GLU A 224 -9.08 -10.94 2.04
N PHE A 225 -8.55 -12.14 1.78
CA PHE A 225 -7.11 -12.32 1.66
C PHE A 225 -6.53 -11.52 0.48
N ASN A 226 -7.06 -11.70 -0.74
CA ASN A 226 -6.66 -10.95 -1.94
C ASN A 226 -7.90 -10.43 -2.67
N PRO A 227 -8.38 -9.20 -2.38
CA PRO A 227 -9.53 -8.64 -3.06
C PRO A 227 -9.20 -8.39 -4.54
N ARG A 228 -10.05 -8.94 -5.42
CA ARG A 228 -9.90 -8.83 -6.87
C ARG A 228 -11.15 -8.31 -7.56
N ILE A 229 -10.95 -7.52 -8.61
CA ILE A 229 -11.99 -7.23 -9.59
C ILE A 229 -11.72 -8.10 -10.82
N GLY A 230 -12.64 -9.00 -11.13
CA GLY A 230 -12.45 -10.00 -12.19
C GLY A 230 -11.29 -10.94 -11.87
N LYS A 231 -10.59 -11.41 -12.91
CA LYS A 231 -9.48 -12.37 -12.77
C LYS A 231 -8.11 -11.72 -12.60
N TRP A 232 -7.95 -10.49 -13.11
CA TRP A 232 -6.63 -9.87 -13.33
C TRP A 232 -6.32 -8.71 -12.40
N PHE A 233 -7.34 -7.94 -11.96
CA PHE A 233 -7.11 -6.76 -11.15
C PHE A 233 -7.00 -7.11 -9.67
N ASP A 234 -5.78 -7.11 -9.14
CA ASP A 234 -5.48 -7.38 -7.73
C ASP A 234 -5.17 -6.08 -6.97
N PHE A 235 -5.93 -5.82 -5.91
CA PHE A 235 -5.82 -4.57 -5.16
C PHE A 235 -4.50 -4.42 -4.42
N LYS A 236 -3.92 -5.52 -3.92
CA LYS A 236 -2.67 -5.44 -3.16
C LYS A 236 -1.52 -5.02 -4.06
N LEU A 237 -1.39 -5.71 -5.20
CA LEU A 237 -0.33 -5.41 -6.15
C LEU A 237 -0.52 -4.00 -6.73
N PHE A 238 -1.76 -3.63 -7.08
CA PHE A 238 -2.07 -2.31 -7.61
C PHE A 238 -1.69 -1.20 -6.63
N PHE A 239 -2.24 -1.18 -5.42
CA PHE A 239 -2.03 -0.08 -4.46
C PHE A 239 -0.61 -0.03 -3.90
N ASN A 240 0.09 -1.17 -3.83
CA ASN A 240 1.48 -1.16 -3.40
C ASN A 240 2.39 -0.55 -4.48
N GLY A 241 2.29 -1.03 -5.72
CA GLY A 241 3.23 -0.65 -6.78
C GLY A 241 2.87 0.63 -7.51
N ARG A 242 1.61 0.78 -7.93
CA ARG A 242 1.24 1.73 -8.98
C ARG A 242 1.04 3.17 -8.45
N PRO A 243 -0.05 3.51 -7.75
CA PRO A 243 -0.28 4.90 -7.35
C PRO A 243 0.66 5.38 -6.24
N GLY A 244 1.31 4.47 -5.50
CA GLY A 244 2.27 4.77 -4.44
C GLY A 244 3.70 4.88 -4.96
N ILE A 245 4.34 3.75 -5.27
CA ILE A 245 5.78 3.71 -5.60
C ILE A 245 6.10 4.48 -6.90
N VAL A 246 5.25 4.44 -7.94
CA VAL A 246 5.48 5.28 -9.15
C VAL A 246 5.35 6.77 -8.82
N ALA A 247 4.41 7.15 -7.95
CA ALA A 247 4.25 8.55 -7.56
C ALA A 247 5.46 9.07 -6.79
N TRP A 248 6.16 8.21 -6.03
CA TRP A 248 7.33 8.61 -5.25
C TRP A 248 8.39 9.32 -6.11
N THR A 249 8.78 8.72 -7.23
CA THR A 249 9.79 9.31 -8.11
C THR A 249 9.28 10.60 -8.79
N LEU A 250 7.98 10.71 -9.09
CA LEU A 250 7.39 11.95 -9.59
C LEU A 250 7.36 13.07 -8.54
N ILE A 251 7.07 12.75 -7.29
CA ILE A 251 7.10 13.70 -6.17
C ILE A 251 8.52 14.29 -6.06
N ASN A 252 9.53 13.42 -6.02
CA ASN A 252 10.94 13.79 -6.02
C ASN A 252 11.33 14.72 -7.17
N LEU A 253 10.92 14.38 -8.40
CA LEU A 253 11.17 15.22 -9.58
C LEU A 253 10.46 16.58 -9.49
N SER A 254 9.22 16.61 -8.98
CA SER A 254 8.49 17.86 -8.76
C SER A 254 9.15 18.75 -7.72
N TYR A 255 9.74 18.18 -6.66
CA TYR A 255 10.47 18.93 -5.65
C TYR A 255 11.77 19.50 -6.22
N ALA A 256 12.47 18.74 -7.07
CA ALA A 256 13.68 19.22 -7.74
C ALA A 256 13.36 20.35 -8.72
N ALA A 257 12.26 20.22 -9.47
CA ALA A 257 11.77 21.28 -10.35
C ALA A 257 11.42 22.54 -9.54
N LYS A 258 10.82 22.41 -8.35
CA LYS A 258 10.54 23.56 -7.48
C LYS A 258 11.82 24.20 -6.95
N GLN A 259 12.81 23.40 -6.55
CA GLN A 259 14.10 23.92 -6.10
C GLN A 259 14.79 24.73 -7.22
N GLN A 260 14.72 24.23 -8.46
CA GLN A 260 15.23 24.93 -9.64
C GLN A 260 14.48 26.26 -9.89
N GLU A 261 13.16 26.29 -9.72
CA GLU A 261 12.34 27.51 -9.86
C GLU A 261 12.67 28.56 -8.79
N LEU A 262 12.82 28.15 -7.53
CA LEU A 262 13.02 29.05 -6.39
C LEU A 262 14.45 29.58 -6.28
N TYR A 263 15.45 28.73 -6.51
CA TYR A 263 16.86 29.05 -6.26
C TYR A 263 17.70 29.13 -7.54
N GLY A 264 17.13 28.85 -8.70
CA GLY A 264 17.83 28.87 -9.99
C GLY A 264 18.82 27.70 -10.19
N HIS A 265 18.94 26.80 -9.22
CA HIS A 265 19.80 25.62 -9.28
C HIS A 265 19.24 24.49 -8.41
N VAL A 266 19.53 23.23 -8.79
CA VAL A 266 19.27 22.05 -7.97
C VAL A 266 20.52 21.72 -7.15
N THR A 267 20.35 21.52 -5.84
CA THR A 267 21.45 21.20 -4.93
C THR A 267 21.98 19.78 -5.15
N ASN A 268 23.27 19.56 -4.87
CA ASN A 268 23.88 18.22 -4.97
C ASN A 268 23.16 17.19 -4.09
N SER A 269 22.68 17.60 -2.91
CA SER A 269 21.91 16.75 -2.00
C SER A 269 20.60 16.29 -2.63
N MET A 270 19.88 17.19 -3.31
CA MET A 270 18.62 16.86 -3.96
C MET A 270 18.83 15.91 -5.15
N ILE A 271 19.89 16.12 -5.94
CA ILE A 271 20.28 15.20 -7.01
C ILE A 271 20.58 13.81 -6.43
N LEU A 272 21.38 13.74 -5.37
CA LEU A 272 21.75 12.48 -4.74
C LEU A 272 20.51 11.72 -4.22
N VAL A 273 19.59 12.41 -3.53
CA VAL A 273 18.34 11.82 -3.03
C VAL A 273 17.50 11.27 -4.18
N ASN A 274 17.31 12.06 -5.24
CA ASN A 274 16.54 11.63 -6.41
C ASN A 274 17.15 10.43 -7.13
N VAL A 275 18.48 10.39 -7.26
CA VAL A 275 19.18 9.26 -7.90
C VAL A 275 19.08 8.02 -7.04
N LEU A 276 19.38 8.10 -5.73
CA LEU A 276 19.34 6.95 -4.83
C LEU A 276 17.92 6.38 -4.70
N GLN A 277 16.92 7.24 -4.51
CA GLN A 277 15.52 6.80 -4.44
C GLN A 277 15.01 6.32 -5.80
N GLY A 278 15.47 6.92 -6.91
CA GLY A 278 15.19 6.45 -8.26
C GLY A 278 15.74 5.04 -8.54
N ILE A 279 16.99 4.77 -8.15
CA ILE A 279 17.60 3.43 -8.25
C ILE A 279 16.81 2.42 -7.40
N TYR A 280 16.44 2.79 -6.17
CA TYR A 280 15.65 1.93 -5.30
C TYR A 280 14.30 1.56 -5.93
N VAL A 281 13.58 2.55 -6.48
CA VAL A 281 12.28 2.32 -7.12
C VAL A 281 12.43 1.49 -8.40
N LEU A 282 13.48 1.73 -9.18
CA LEU A 282 13.78 0.93 -10.37
C LEU A 282 14.11 -0.51 -10.02
N ASP A 283 14.90 -0.76 -8.98
CA ASP A 283 15.21 -2.12 -8.51
C ASP A 283 13.94 -2.86 -8.05
N TYR A 284 13.05 -2.16 -7.35
CA TYR A 284 11.74 -2.69 -6.98
C TYR A 284 10.92 -3.13 -8.21
N PHE A 285 10.86 -2.31 -9.27
CA PHE A 285 10.11 -2.66 -10.48
C PHE A 285 10.81 -3.70 -11.35
N TRP A 286 12.15 -3.74 -11.35
CA TRP A 286 12.90 -4.79 -12.02
C TRP A 286 12.65 -6.16 -11.40
N ASN A 287 12.55 -6.21 -10.06
CA ASN A 287 12.31 -7.42 -9.29
C ASN A 287 10.84 -7.56 -8.85
N GLU A 288 9.89 -6.96 -9.57
CA GLU A 288 8.47 -6.93 -9.16
C GLU A 288 7.88 -8.34 -8.99
N ALA A 289 8.29 -9.32 -9.80
CA ALA A 289 7.84 -10.71 -9.67
C ALA A 289 8.22 -11.33 -8.31
N TRP A 290 9.32 -10.91 -7.69
CA TRP A 290 9.71 -11.36 -6.35
C TRP A 290 8.74 -10.85 -5.27
N TYR A 291 8.13 -9.68 -5.49
CA TYR A 291 7.14 -9.11 -4.56
C TYR A 291 5.93 -10.03 -4.36
N LEU A 292 5.57 -10.85 -5.36
CA LEU A 292 4.50 -11.85 -5.24
C LEU A 292 4.73 -12.91 -4.16
N LYS A 293 5.98 -13.05 -3.70
CA LYS A 293 6.40 -14.02 -2.67
C LYS A 293 6.57 -13.39 -1.29
N THR A 294 6.27 -12.10 -1.15
CA THR A 294 6.42 -11.37 0.12
C THR A 294 5.26 -11.64 1.08
N ILE A 295 5.46 -11.32 2.36
CA ILE A 295 4.46 -11.50 3.41
C ILE A 295 3.15 -10.76 3.10
N ASP A 296 3.25 -9.60 2.47
CA ASP A 296 2.16 -8.74 2.05
C ASP A 296 1.16 -9.43 1.12
N ILE A 297 1.69 -10.14 0.11
CA ILE A 297 0.88 -10.88 -0.86
C ILE A 297 0.51 -12.26 -0.34
N CYS A 298 1.45 -12.93 0.35
CA CYS A 298 1.33 -14.33 0.70
C CYS A 298 0.66 -14.60 2.05
N HIS A 299 0.58 -13.66 2.99
CA HIS A 299 0.11 -13.96 4.36
C HIS A 299 -0.87 -12.92 4.91
N ASP A 300 -0.66 -11.64 4.60
CA ASP A 300 -1.50 -10.58 5.13
C ASP A 300 -2.83 -10.45 4.39
N HIS A 301 -3.87 -9.99 5.08
CA HIS A 301 -5.15 -9.68 4.45
C HIS A 301 -5.18 -8.21 4.06
N PHE A 302 -6.02 -7.85 3.09
CA PHE A 302 -6.10 -6.46 2.64
C PHE A 302 -7.15 -5.70 3.45
N GLY A 303 -6.68 -4.89 4.39
CA GLY A 303 -7.50 -4.01 5.22
C GLY A 303 -6.98 -2.58 5.26
N TRP A 304 -7.48 -1.81 6.22
CA TRP A 304 -7.07 -0.42 6.42
C TRP A 304 -5.58 -0.24 6.65
N TYR A 305 -4.94 -1.15 7.39
CA TYR A 305 -3.49 -1.10 7.58
C TYR A 305 -2.73 -1.09 6.25
N PHE A 306 -3.16 -1.93 5.30
CA PHE A 306 -2.52 -2.06 4.01
C PHE A 306 -2.88 -0.88 3.08
N GLY A 307 -4.18 -0.60 2.92
CA GLY A 307 -4.66 0.47 2.04
C GLY A 307 -4.10 1.84 2.44
N LEU A 308 -4.07 2.10 3.73
CA LEU A 308 -3.58 3.37 4.26
C LEU A 308 -2.05 3.44 4.34
N GLY A 309 -1.38 2.36 4.75
CA GLY A 309 0.06 2.31 4.91
C GLY A 309 0.81 2.56 3.60
N ARG A 310 0.33 1.98 2.49
CA ARG A 310 0.97 2.15 1.17
C ARG A 310 0.80 3.54 0.57
N LEU A 311 -0.35 4.16 0.79
CA LEU A 311 -0.65 5.51 0.31
C LEU A 311 0.00 6.62 1.18
N ARG A 312 0.19 6.38 2.48
CA ARG A 312 0.77 7.36 3.42
C ARG A 312 2.28 7.27 3.58
N LEU A 313 2.86 6.06 3.59
CA LEU A 313 4.30 5.91 3.87
C LEU A 313 5.15 6.62 2.80
N VAL A 314 4.75 6.51 1.54
CA VAL A 314 5.41 7.19 0.41
C VAL A 314 5.35 8.71 0.57
N ALA A 315 4.22 9.24 1.03
CA ALA A 315 4.07 10.66 1.31
C ALA A 315 4.95 11.13 2.48
N LEU A 316 5.00 10.38 3.58
CA LEU A 316 5.82 10.70 4.74
C LEU A 316 7.32 10.68 4.43
N THR A 317 7.81 9.67 3.72
CA THR A 317 9.23 9.60 3.32
C THR A 317 9.61 10.72 2.37
N SER A 318 8.72 11.10 1.44
CA SER A 318 8.97 12.20 0.50
C SER A 318 8.93 13.58 1.18
N THR A 319 8.13 13.74 2.24
CA THR A 319 8.04 15.01 2.99
C THR A 319 9.30 15.30 3.81
N LEU A 320 9.99 14.25 4.30
CA LEU A 320 11.19 14.38 5.12
C LEU A 320 12.43 14.86 4.34
N CYS A 321 12.40 14.80 3.00
CA CYS A 321 13.50 15.26 2.14
C CYS A 321 13.25 16.65 1.52
N ARG A 322 12.23 17.39 1.99
CA ARG A 322 11.96 18.78 1.60
C ARG A 322 13.01 19.74 2.14
#